data_AF-A0AAI8PLV7-F1
#
_entry.id   AF-A0AAI8PLV7-F1
#
_cell.length_a   1.000
_cell.length_b   1.000
_cell.length_c   1.000
_cell.angle_alpha   90.00
_cell.angle_beta   90.00
_cell.angle_gamma   90.00
#
_symmetry.space_group_name_H-M   'P 1'
#
loop_
_entity.id
_entity.type
_entity.pdbx_description
1 polymer ?
#
loop_
_entity_poly.entity_id
_entity_poly.type
_entity_poly.pdbx_seq_one_letter_code
_entity_poly.pdbx_strand_id
1 'polypeptide(L)'
;MPESLPGRSAALSARDTDRTDWADRTDWTHRTDRTEWTYRTDWTCRTDRTRQEGQGPVRLWRGKPGWAAALIALLMTAGVCASAPAATAAPAARPDFRLPFACGQTWQLQTYLGHAPDDKKLDMYRVGGSTLGATVAASAAGTVTEFFPPGGVEINHGGGWFTVYLHMDRIDVSLGQRVDSGTPLGRLGLVGTEEAHLHYEQLYDSNGDNDGETDEMVHPVIQGTEYRLSPNGPFPQVKSTNACDGGGGQPDRFWVDTYADATGYRYVDCVGDSTARCAPQGTLRKGTNYVLCKKWGHKVGNDTSYNHWWLLTDLDEVAPGGSGRAYVSAYYLQKWGNDEAKDNDGRDIGTCA
;
A
#
# COMPACT_ATOMS: atom_id res chain seq x y z
N MET A 1 -17.89 -76.12 -17.47
CA MET A 1 -17.31 -76.93 -16.37
C MET A 1 -16.36 -76.01 -15.61
N PRO A 2 -16.40 -76.03 -14.27
CA PRO A 2 -16.72 -74.90 -13.37
C PRO A 2 -15.45 -74.16 -12.86
N GLU A 3 -15.39 -73.15 -11.98
CA GLU A 3 -16.10 -72.78 -10.72
C GLU A 3 -15.52 -71.40 -10.28
N SER A 4 -16.28 -70.33 -9.99
CA SER A 4 -16.89 -69.85 -8.72
C SER A 4 -16.26 -68.52 -8.18
N LEU A 5 -17.17 -67.63 -7.74
CA LEU A 5 -17.06 -66.20 -7.32
C LEU A 5 -16.64 -66.05 -5.82
N PRO A 6 -16.72 -64.90 -5.07
CA PRO A 6 -17.28 -63.56 -5.38
C PRO A 6 -16.64 -62.28 -4.76
N GLY A 7 -17.13 -61.10 -5.19
CA GLY A 7 -17.66 -60.08 -4.26
C GLY A 7 -17.08 -58.66 -4.27
N ARG A 8 -17.80 -57.69 -4.87
CA ARG A 8 -18.63 -56.64 -4.19
C ARG A 8 -18.88 -55.42 -5.10
N SER A 9 -20.18 -55.11 -5.25
CA SER A 9 -20.75 -53.91 -5.88
C SER A 9 -21.20 -52.88 -4.82
N ALA A 10 -21.20 -51.59 -5.18
CA ALA A 10 -22.22 -50.58 -4.83
C ALA A 10 -21.88 -49.28 -5.61
N ALA A 11 -22.59 -48.93 -6.68
CA ALA A 11 -23.90 -48.26 -6.74
C ALA A 11 -23.79 -46.72 -6.74
N LEU A 12 -23.84 -46.16 -7.96
CA LEU A 12 -24.19 -44.77 -8.25
C LEU A 12 -25.72 -44.64 -8.18
N SER A 13 -26.22 -43.62 -7.47
CA SER A 13 -27.62 -43.18 -7.54
C SER A 13 -27.66 -41.66 -7.64
N ALA A 14 -28.53 -41.19 -8.54
CA ALA A 14 -28.69 -39.79 -8.95
C ALA A 14 -29.91 -39.13 -8.30
N ARG A 15 -29.91 -37.79 -8.40
CA ARG A 15 -31.02 -36.81 -8.28
C ARG A 15 -31.40 -36.37 -6.87
N ASP A 16 -31.34 -35.05 -6.63
CA ASP A 16 -32.57 -34.26 -6.65
C ASP A 16 -32.30 -32.77 -6.90
N THR A 17 -33.25 -32.14 -7.59
CA THR A 17 -33.32 -30.71 -7.92
C THR A 17 -34.18 -29.96 -6.91
N ASP A 18 -33.83 -28.69 -6.70
CA ASP A 18 -34.68 -27.60 -6.18
C ASP A 18 -35.01 -27.58 -4.67
N ARG A 19 -34.52 -26.55 -3.99
CA ARG A 19 -35.15 -25.95 -2.81
C ARG A 19 -34.54 -24.58 -2.51
N THR A 20 -35.31 -23.54 -2.86
CA THR A 20 -35.33 -22.24 -2.21
C THR A 20 -35.53 -22.40 -0.70
N ASP A 21 -34.59 -21.92 0.11
CA ASP A 21 -34.88 -21.36 1.44
C ASP A 21 -33.72 -20.45 1.89
N TRP A 22 -33.99 -19.16 2.06
CA TRP A 22 -33.05 -18.11 2.47
C TRP A 22 -33.41 -17.58 3.87
N ALA A 23 -33.66 -18.48 4.82
CA ALA A 23 -33.92 -18.12 6.21
C ALA A 23 -33.55 -19.27 7.17
N ASP A 24 -32.27 -19.38 7.53
CA ASP A 24 -31.82 -19.77 8.89
C ASP A 24 -30.32 -20.10 8.86
N ARG A 25 -29.48 -19.13 9.23
CA ARG A 25 -28.15 -19.37 9.83
C ARG A 25 -27.80 -18.25 10.80
N THR A 26 -28.52 -18.17 11.90
CA THR A 26 -28.05 -17.54 13.13
C THR A 26 -27.26 -18.56 13.93
N ASP A 27 -26.01 -18.82 13.56
CA ASP A 27 -25.01 -19.39 14.47
C ASP A 27 -23.61 -19.20 13.88
N TRP A 28 -22.87 -18.21 14.38
CA TRP A 28 -21.47 -17.97 14.01
C TRP A 28 -20.57 -17.84 15.23
N THR A 29 -20.87 -18.58 16.30
CA THR A 29 -19.91 -18.79 17.40
C THR A 29 -19.39 -20.21 17.37
N HIS A 30 -18.45 -20.50 16.46
CA HIS A 30 -17.34 -21.46 16.64
C HIS A 30 -16.74 -21.85 15.29
N ARG A 31 -15.69 -21.13 14.89
CA ARG A 31 -14.57 -21.70 14.15
C ARG A 31 -13.29 -21.16 14.77
N THR A 32 -12.84 -21.88 15.79
CA THR A 32 -11.50 -21.80 16.37
C THR A 32 -10.53 -22.38 15.35
N ASP A 33 -9.94 -21.50 14.54
CA ASP A 33 -8.63 -21.63 13.86
C ASP A 33 -8.48 -20.53 12.78
N ARG A 34 -8.93 -19.31 13.10
CA ARG A 34 -8.58 -18.11 12.31
C ARG A 34 -7.39 -17.44 12.97
N THR A 35 -6.47 -16.97 12.13
CA THR A 35 -5.41 -16.03 12.52
C THR A 35 -6.08 -14.83 13.17
N GLU A 36 -6.07 -14.84 14.49
CA GLU A 36 -6.72 -13.84 15.33
C GLU A 36 -5.93 -12.53 15.19
N TRP A 37 -6.56 -11.51 14.61
CA TRP A 37 -6.03 -10.13 14.63
C TRP A 37 -6.37 -9.41 15.95
N THR A 38 -6.99 -10.11 16.89
CA THR A 38 -7.10 -9.74 18.31
C THR A 38 -5.74 -9.62 19.00
N TYR A 39 -4.65 -10.14 18.43
CA TYR A 39 -3.28 -9.99 18.94
C TYR A 39 -2.64 -8.60 18.72
N ARG A 40 -3.41 -7.51 18.64
CA ARG A 40 -2.89 -6.15 18.93
C ARG A 40 -2.89 -5.83 20.44
N THR A 41 -3.48 -6.68 21.28
CA THR A 41 -3.67 -6.37 22.72
C THR A 41 -2.59 -6.92 23.67
N ASP A 42 -1.51 -7.51 23.16
CA ASP A 42 -0.44 -7.98 24.04
C ASP A 42 0.94 -7.85 23.37
N TRP A 43 1.97 -7.65 24.19
CA TRP A 43 3.42 -7.75 23.92
C TRP A 43 4.26 -6.47 23.83
N THR A 44 4.77 -6.12 25.00
CA THR A 44 6.21 -6.02 25.32
C THR A 44 7.14 -6.84 24.41
N CYS A 45 7.47 -6.35 23.22
CA CYS A 45 8.82 -6.47 22.62
C CYS A 45 8.90 -5.66 21.32
N ARG A 46 8.95 -4.34 21.44
CA ARG A 46 9.49 -3.49 20.39
C ARG A 46 11.00 -3.71 20.37
N THR A 47 11.58 -4.11 19.25
CA THR A 47 13.03 -4.10 19.10
C THR A 47 13.52 -2.68 19.35
N ASP A 48 14.41 -2.55 20.33
CA ASP A 48 15.04 -1.31 20.76
C ASP A 48 15.46 -0.47 19.55
N ARG A 49 14.72 0.60 19.31
CA ARG A 49 15.14 1.69 18.44
C ARG A 49 16.23 2.44 19.22
N THR A 50 17.44 1.88 19.21
CA THR A 50 18.61 2.53 19.80
C THR A 50 18.72 3.93 19.23
N ARG A 51 18.61 4.91 20.14
CA ARG A 51 19.13 6.27 19.95
C ARG A 51 20.53 6.15 19.36
N GLN A 52 20.69 6.45 18.07
CA GLN A 52 21.97 6.94 17.58
C GLN A 52 22.13 8.39 18.08
N GLU A 53 22.44 8.52 19.37
CA GLU A 53 23.19 9.68 19.84
C GLU A 53 24.60 9.55 19.27
N GLY A 54 24.94 10.46 18.37
CA GLY A 54 26.29 10.58 17.83
C GLY A 54 27.28 10.91 18.95
N GLN A 55 27.96 9.88 19.45
CA GLN A 55 29.22 10.04 20.18
C GLN A 55 30.36 9.63 19.25
N GLY A 56 30.88 10.60 18.50
CA GLY A 56 32.17 10.46 17.84
C GLY A 56 33.30 10.50 18.89
N PRO A 57 34.36 9.69 18.75
CA PRO A 57 35.47 9.71 19.69
C PRO A 57 36.29 10.98 19.52
N VAL A 58 36.31 11.85 20.54
CA VAL A 58 37.21 13.00 20.61
C VAL A 58 38.64 12.48 20.79
N ARG A 59 39.44 12.54 19.73
CA ARG A 59 40.89 12.30 19.80
C ARG A 59 41.55 13.41 20.60
N LEU A 60 42.06 13.06 21.77
CA LEU A 60 43.00 13.87 22.56
C LEU A 60 44.27 14.15 21.73
N TRP A 61 44.47 15.41 21.36
CA TRP A 61 45.78 15.91 20.92
C TRP A 61 46.39 16.74 22.04
N ARG A 62 47.52 16.26 22.58
CA ARG A 62 48.37 16.99 23.53
C ARG A 62 49.29 17.91 22.73
N GLY A 63 49.33 19.21 23.07
CA GLY A 63 50.30 20.14 22.48
C GLY A 63 50.30 21.56 23.06
N LYS A 64 50.91 21.72 24.26
CA LYS A 64 51.71 22.83 24.85
C LYS A 64 51.32 24.34 24.73
N PRO A 65 51.77 25.18 25.71
CA PRO A 65 51.11 26.43 26.09
C PRO A 65 51.75 27.71 25.52
N GLY A 66 50.98 28.80 25.45
CA GLY A 66 51.46 30.14 25.12
C GLY A 66 50.56 31.21 25.72
N TRP A 67 51.17 32.18 26.38
CA TRP A 67 50.60 33.12 27.34
C TRP A 67 49.75 34.24 26.70
N ALA A 68 48.71 34.69 27.40
CA ALA A 68 48.43 36.12 27.63
C ALA A 68 47.25 36.30 28.59
N ALA A 69 47.51 37.03 29.67
CA ALA A 69 46.54 37.46 30.65
C ALA A 69 45.62 38.57 30.11
N ALA A 70 44.36 38.57 30.53
CA ALA A 70 43.59 39.79 30.74
C ALA A 70 42.44 39.52 31.72
N LEU A 71 42.58 40.05 32.94
CA LEU A 71 41.53 40.21 33.92
C LEU A 71 40.51 41.24 33.43
N ILE A 72 39.23 40.84 33.32
CA ILE A 72 38.10 41.77 33.48
C ILE A 72 37.07 41.07 34.36
N ALA A 73 36.99 41.54 35.61
CA ALA A 73 35.87 41.29 36.49
C ALA A 73 34.67 42.11 35.97
N LEU A 74 33.59 41.43 35.58
CA LEU A 74 32.31 42.08 35.33
C LEU A 74 31.26 41.45 36.25
N LEU A 75 30.60 42.30 37.02
CA LEU A 75 29.58 41.97 38.00
C LEU A 75 28.47 41.11 37.36
N MET A 76 28.28 39.90 37.88
CA MET A 76 27.10 39.08 37.60
C MET A 76 25.91 39.65 38.37
N THR A 77 25.14 40.54 37.76
CA THR A 77 23.76 40.75 38.16
C THR A 77 23.00 39.47 37.87
N ALA A 78 22.51 38.79 38.92
CA ALA A 78 21.65 37.63 38.82
C ALA A 78 20.34 38.03 38.12
N GLY A 79 20.31 37.92 36.80
CA GLY A 79 19.08 37.88 36.03
C GLY A 79 18.41 36.55 36.32
N VAL A 80 17.35 36.58 37.12
CA VAL A 80 16.41 35.47 37.22
C VAL A 80 15.79 35.31 35.83
N CYS A 81 16.32 34.38 35.03
CA CYS A 81 15.63 33.92 33.84
C CYS A 81 14.34 33.26 34.33
N ALA A 82 13.24 34.00 34.31
CA ALA A 82 11.92 33.43 34.38
C ALA A 82 11.81 32.46 33.20
N SER A 83 11.92 31.17 33.48
CA SER A 83 11.58 30.12 32.54
C SER A 83 10.10 30.29 32.21
N ALA A 84 9.81 30.88 31.05
CA ALA A 84 8.47 30.88 30.50
C ALA A 84 8.04 29.40 30.39
N PRO A 85 6.83 29.03 30.86
CA PRO A 85 6.34 27.68 30.65
C PRO A 85 6.35 27.40 29.15
N ALA A 86 6.92 26.25 28.76
CA ALA A 86 6.84 25.78 27.39
C ALA A 86 5.37 25.78 26.99
N ALA A 87 5.00 26.65 26.06
CA ALA A 87 3.66 26.64 25.50
C ALA A 87 3.48 25.26 24.88
N THR A 88 2.52 24.49 25.40
CA THR A 88 2.01 23.30 24.73
C THR A 88 1.59 23.75 23.33
N ALA A 89 2.33 23.27 22.32
CA ALA A 89 2.00 23.55 20.93
C ALA A 89 0.54 23.13 20.70
N ALA A 90 -0.24 24.01 20.08
CA ALA A 90 -1.60 23.65 19.69
C ALA A 90 -1.55 22.37 18.81
N PRO A 91 -2.56 21.49 18.91
CA PRO A 91 -2.65 20.30 18.07
C PRO A 91 -2.43 20.69 16.61
N ALA A 92 -1.54 19.98 15.92
CA ALA A 92 -1.36 20.22 14.50
C ALA A 92 -2.71 19.94 13.79
N ALA A 93 -3.06 20.80 12.84
CA ALA A 93 -4.30 20.65 12.10
C ALA A 93 -4.34 19.26 11.43
N ARG A 94 -5.50 18.60 11.50
CA ARG A 94 -5.72 17.31 10.84
C ARG A 94 -5.40 17.45 9.34
N PRO A 95 -4.58 16.56 8.76
CA PRO A 95 -4.37 16.52 7.32
C PRO A 95 -5.70 16.39 6.57
N ASP A 96 -5.75 16.94 5.36
CA ASP A 96 -6.88 16.77 4.45
C ASP A 96 -6.86 15.36 3.85
N PHE A 97 -7.23 14.37 4.67
CA PHE A 97 -7.27 12.98 4.27
C PHE A 97 -8.29 12.77 3.16
N ARG A 98 -7.81 12.29 2.02
CA ARG A 98 -8.62 11.88 0.88
C ARG A 98 -8.96 10.41 0.97
N LEU A 99 -10.03 10.02 0.27
CA LEU A 99 -10.40 8.62 0.17
C LEU A 99 -9.22 7.85 -0.49
N PRO A 100 -8.78 6.71 0.03
CA PRO A 100 -7.50 6.09 -0.37
C PRO A 100 -7.55 5.33 -1.70
N PHE A 101 -8.26 5.88 -2.68
CA PHE A 101 -8.47 5.28 -3.99
C PHE A 101 -8.38 6.35 -5.08
N ALA A 102 -8.15 5.92 -6.32
CA ALA A 102 -8.01 6.81 -7.46
C ALA A 102 -9.21 7.77 -7.60
N CYS A 103 -8.93 8.99 -8.07
CA CYS A 103 -9.91 10.02 -8.32
C CYS A 103 -11.15 9.47 -9.06
N GLY A 104 -12.32 9.88 -8.59
CA GLY A 104 -13.58 9.59 -9.24
C GLY A 104 -14.15 8.19 -8.99
N GLN A 105 -13.40 7.27 -8.39
CA GLN A 105 -13.94 5.98 -7.94
C GLN A 105 -14.91 6.17 -6.77
N THR A 106 -15.98 5.39 -6.74
CA THR A 106 -16.95 5.41 -5.64
C THR A 106 -16.76 4.18 -4.76
N TRP A 107 -16.78 4.38 -3.44
CA TRP A 107 -16.60 3.32 -2.45
C TRP A 107 -17.64 3.44 -1.34
N GLN A 108 -18.18 2.30 -0.92
CA GLN A 108 -19.07 2.21 0.23
C GLN A 108 -18.22 2.06 1.49
N LEU A 109 -18.46 2.92 2.48
CA LEU A 109 -17.80 2.89 3.79
C LEU A 109 -18.73 2.19 4.78
N GLN A 110 -18.21 1.16 5.45
CA GLN A 110 -18.98 0.31 6.36
C GLN A 110 -18.26 0.08 7.67
N THR A 111 -19.03 -0.39 8.64
CA THR A 111 -18.53 -1.03 9.85
C THR A 111 -19.50 -2.14 10.24
N TYR A 112 -19.13 -2.99 11.19
CA TYR A 112 -19.93 -4.13 11.63
C TYR A 112 -19.74 -4.39 13.12
N LEU A 113 -20.62 -5.22 13.69
CA LEU A 113 -20.57 -5.58 15.11
C LEU A 113 -19.32 -6.43 15.39
N GLY A 114 -18.47 -5.98 16.31
CA GLY A 114 -17.19 -6.61 16.60
C GLY A 114 -16.03 -6.03 15.80
N HIS A 115 -16.25 -4.96 15.04
CA HIS A 115 -15.20 -4.22 14.35
C HIS A 115 -14.43 -3.29 15.32
N ALA A 116 -13.99 -3.79 16.47
CA ALA A 116 -13.65 -2.97 17.63
C ALA A 116 -12.42 -2.05 17.43
N PRO A 117 -12.51 -0.75 17.79
CA PRO A 117 -13.74 0.01 18.07
C PRO A 117 -14.61 0.18 16.82
N ASP A 118 -15.84 -0.33 16.93
CA ASP A 118 -16.79 -0.52 15.83
C ASP A 118 -17.20 0.81 15.15
N ASP A 119 -16.93 1.95 15.76
CA ASP A 119 -17.34 3.28 15.28
C ASP A 119 -16.21 4.11 14.67
N LYS A 120 -14.95 3.62 14.71
CA LYS A 120 -13.77 4.37 14.24
C LYS A 120 -13.00 3.70 13.11
N LYS A 121 -13.25 2.42 12.87
CA LYS A 121 -12.67 1.66 11.76
C LYS A 121 -13.60 1.68 10.55
N LEU A 122 -13.03 1.74 9.36
CA LEU A 122 -13.77 1.71 8.10
C LEU A 122 -13.35 0.54 7.25
N ASP A 123 -14.34 -0.23 6.82
CA ASP A 123 -14.18 -1.16 5.70
C ASP A 123 -14.73 -0.52 4.43
N MET A 124 -13.89 -0.45 3.41
CA MET A 124 -14.22 0.20 2.16
C MET A 124 -14.36 -0.81 1.02
N TYR A 125 -15.50 -0.77 0.34
CA TYR A 125 -15.86 -1.67 -0.76
C TYR A 125 -16.10 -0.89 -2.03
N ARG A 126 -15.58 -1.36 -3.18
CA ARG A 126 -15.70 -0.64 -4.44
C ARG A 126 -17.13 -0.73 -4.97
N VAL A 127 -17.71 0.41 -5.32
CA VAL A 127 -19.01 0.49 -5.98
C VAL A 127 -18.80 0.51 -7.49
N GLY A 128 -19.53 -0.33 -8.22
CA GLY A 128 -19.45 -0.38 -9.68
C GLY A 128 -18.16 -1.03 -10.23
N GLY A 129 -17.49 -1.87 -9.44
CA GLY A 129 -16.48 -2.82 -9.94
C GLY A 129 -15.79 -3.60 -8.82
N SER A 130 -14.66 -4.24 -9.13
CA SER A 130 -14.00 -5.17 -8.20
C SER A 130 -13.23 -4.46 -7.08
N THR A 131 -13.49 -4.85 -5.83
CA THR A 131 -12.64 -4.48 -4.68
C THR A 131 -11.34 -5.26 -4.69
N LEU A 132 -11.40 -6.57 -4.98
CA LEU A 132 -10.21 -7.41 -5.12
C LEU A 132 -9.35 -6.88 -6.26
N GLY A 133 -8.05 -6.71 -5.99
CA GLY A 133 -7.09 -6.20 -6.97
C GLY A 133 -7.15 -4.68 -7.18
N ALA A 134 -7.99 -3.95 -6.44
CA ALA A 134 -8.00 -2.50 -6.48
C ALA A 134 -6.72 -1.93 -5.87
N THR A 135 -6.21 -0.85 -6.46
CA THR A 135 -5.05 -0.16 -5.90
C THR A 135 -5.45 0.70 -4.71
N VAL A 136 -4.70 0.59 -3.61
CA VAL A 136 -4.77 1.49 -2.45
C VAL A 136 -3.76 2.61 -2.63
N ALA A 137 -4.17 3.84 -2.32
CA ALA A 137 -3.35 5.04 -2.39
C ALA A 137 -3.28 5.75 -1.04
N ALA A 138 -2.22 6.53 -0.81
CA ALA A 138 -2.07 7.33 0.41
C ALA A 138 -3.21 8.34 0.53
N SER A 139 -3.79 8.44 1.72
CA SER A 139 -4.88 9.40 2.00
C SER A 139 -4.37 10.81 2.15
N ALA A 140 -3.12 11.00 2.55
CA ALA A 140 -2.45 12.29 2.64
C ALA A 140 -0.93 12.08 2.50
N ALA A 141 -0.19 13.18 2.34
CA ALA A 141 1.27 13.12 2.31
C ALA A 141 1.84 12.69 3.67
N GLY A 142 2.93 11.93 3.67
CA GLY A 142 3.53 11.39 4.89
C GLY A 142 4.74 10.52 4.64
N THR A 143 5.15 9.76 5.66
CA THR A 143 6.24 8.80 5.62
C THR A 143 5.75 7.43 6.08
N VAL A 144 6.08 6.38 5.33
CA VAL A 144 5.77 5.00 5.71
C VAL A 144 6.59 4.62 6.95
N THR A 145 5.93 4.30 8.06
CA THR A 145 6.57 4.06 9.36
C THR A 145 6.56 2.61 9.79
N GLU A 146 5.56 1.85 9.36
CA GLU A 146 5.39 0.47 9.79
C GLU A 146 4.77 -0.40 8.70
N PHE A 147 5.09 -1.70 8.75
CA PHE A 147 4.38 -2.73 8.02
C PHE A 147 3.72 -3.69 9.01
N PHE A 148 2.51 -4.11 8.68
CA PHE A 148 1.76 -5.12 9.41
C PHE A 148 1.68 -6.40 8.58
N PRO A 149 2.61 -7.36 8.74
CA PRO A 149 2.54 -8.63 8.03
C PRO A 149 1.21 -9.34 8.34
N PRO A 150 0.57 -9.97 7.33
CA PRO A 150 1.09 -10.22 5.98
C PRO A 150 0.80 -9.11 4.96
N GLY A 151 0.05 -8.04 5.30
CA GLY A 151 -0.58 -7.21 4.28
C GLY A 151 -1.11 -5.86 4.75
N GLY A 152 -0.31 -5.12 5.53
CA GLY A 152 -0.68 -3.79 5.97
C GLY A 152 0.47 -2.80 6.07
N VAL A 153 0.12 -1.51 6.06
CA VAL A 153 1.04 -0.37 6.05
C VAL A 153 0.51 0.71 6.99
N GLU A 154 1.42 1.37 7.71
CA GLU A 154 1.17 2.63 8.40
C GLU A 154 1.90 3.80 7.74
N ILE A 155 1.25 4.96 7.69
CA ILE A 155 1.86 6.23 7.29
C ILE A 155 1.74 7.24 8.44
N ASN A 156 2.87 7.81 8.85
CA ASN A 156 2.94 9.00 9.69
C ASN A 156 2.89 10.26 8.81
N HIS A 157 1.89 11.11 9.04
CA HIS A 157 1.63 12.34 8.29
C HIS A 157 2.25 13.59 8.93
N GLY A 158 2.95 13.44 10.05
CA GLY A 158 3.41 14.52 10.90
C GLY A 158 2.29 15.09 11.78
N GLY A 159 2.67 15.90 12.77
CA GLY A 159 1.70 16.54 13.65
C GLY A 159 0.86 15.57 14.49
N GLY A 160 1.38 14.37 14.75
CA GLY A 160 0.69 13.31 15.51
C GLY A 160 -0.32 12.50 14.70
N TRP A 161 -0.44 12.70 13.39
CA TRP A 161 -1.46 12.02 12.58
C TRP A 161 -0.93 10.79 11.88
N PHE A 162 -1.66 9.67 11.97
CA PHE A 162 -1.33 8.41 11.34
C PHE A 162 -2.53 7.83 10.57
N THR A 163 -2.23 7.02 9.56
CA THR A 163 -3.22 6.17 8.88
C THR A 163 -2.72 4.75 8.74
N VAL A 164 -3.63 3.78 8.84
CA VAL A 164 -3.35 2.35 8.65
C VAL A 164 -4.21 1.80 7.52
N TYR A 165 -3.60 0.92 6.72
CA TYR A 165 -4.19 0.24 5.57
C TYR A 165 -3.93 -1.25 5.69
N LEU A 166 -4.96 -2.11 5.73
CA LEU A 166 -4.78 -3.58 5.80
C LEU A 166 -5.42 -4.32 4.61
N HIS A 167 -5.30 -5.65 4.65
CA HIS A 167 -5.83 -6.60 3.66
C HIS A 167 -5.23 -6.46 2.25
N MET A 168 -4.02 -5.91 2.13
CA MET A 168 -3.30 -5.81 0.86
C MET A 168 -2.48 -7.08 0.57
N ASP A 169 -2.56 -7.63 -0.64
CA ASP A 169 -1.73 -8.77 -1.08
C ASP A 169 -0.42 -8.35 -1.76
N ARG A 170 -0.27 -7.05 -2.01
CA ARG A 170 0.97 -6.44 -2.48
C ARG A 170 1.14 -5.07 -1.85
N ILE A 171 2.35 -4.80 -1.39
CA ILE A 171 2.79 -3.49 -0.91
C ILE A 171 3.88 -2.99 -1.89
N ASP A 172 3.68 -1.81 -2.47
CA ASP A 172 4.52 -1.21 -3.51
C ASP A 172 5.46 -0.12 -2.95
N VAL A 173 5.43 0.12 -1.63
CA VAL A 173 6.24 1.12 -0.91
C VAL A 173 7.25 0.48 0.05
N SER A 174 8.21 1.25 0.53
CA SER A 174 9.25 0.82 1.49
C SER A 174 9.17 1.58 2.82
N LEU A 175 9.62 0.97 3.92
CA LEU A 175 9.79 1.68 5.20
C LEU A 175 10.67 2.93 5.03
N GLY A 176 10.24 4.04 5.61
CA GLY A 176 10.89 5.35 5.50
C GLY A 176 10.62 6.09 4.19
N GLN A 177 9.88 5.51 3.24
CA GLN A 177 9.51 6.18 2.00
C GLN A 177 8.56 7.35 2.28
N ARG A 178 8.88 8.53 1.74
CA ARG A 178 7.94 9.65 1.68
C ARG A 178 6.95 9.44 0.54
N VAL A 179 5.69 9.77 0.81
CA VAL A 179 4.58 9.63 -0.13
C VAL A 179 3.77 10.92 -0.11
N ASP A 180 3.23 11.31 -1.27
CA ASP A 180 2.23 12.37 -1.40
C ASP A 180 0.81 11.77 -1.36
N SER A 181 -0.21 12.59 -1.14
CA SER A 181 -1.62 12.16 -1.27
C SER A 181 -1.85 11.52 -2.65
N GLY A 182 -2.47 10.34 -2.67
CA GLY A 182 -2.72 9.59 -3.90
C GLY A 182 -1.54 8.74 -4.37
N THR A 183 -0.38 8.82 -3.73
CA THR A 183 0.73 7.92 -4.03
C THR A 183 0.30 6.46 -3.89
N PRO A 184 0.63 5.59 -4.85
CA PRO A 184 0.23 4.18 -4.78
C PRO A 184 0.93 3.47 -3.63
N LEU A 185 0.17 2.78 -2.79
CA LEU A 185 0.72 2.01 -1.66
C LEU A 185 0.80 0.53 -1.94
N GLY A 186 -0.14 -0.01 -2.73
CA GLY A 186 -0.26 -1.45 -2.89
C GLY A 186 -1.57 -1.88 -3.53
N ARG A 187 -1.93 -3.15 -3.39
CA ARG A 187 -3.12 -3.73 -4.01
C ARG A 187 -3.92 -4.51 -2.97
N LEU A 188 -5.24 -4.32 -2.97
CA LEU A 188 -6.15 -5.08 -2.13
C LEU A 188 -6.18 -6.54 -2.53
N GLY A 189 -6.16 -7.40 -1.52
CA GLY A 189 -6.22 -8.84 -1.63
C GLY A 189 -7.25 -9.45 -0.67
N LEU A 190 -7.03 -10.72 -0.35
CA LEU A 190 -7.79 -11.49 0.64
C LEU A 190 -6.94 -11.81 1.87
N VAL A 191 -5.92 -10.98 2.15
CA VAL A 191 -4.99 -11.25 3.24
C VAL A 191 -5.73 -11.09 4.57
N GLY A 192 -5.98 -12.19 5.27
CA GLY A 192 -6.66 -12.18 6.57
C GLY A 192 -8.17 -11.93 6.50
N THR A 193 -8.79 -12.00 5.32
CA THR A 193 -10.24 -11.81 5.12
C THR A 193 -10.77 -12.73 4.01
N GLU A 194 -12.03 -13.14 4.09
CA GLU A 194 -12.71 -13.94 3.05
C GLU A 194 -13.31 -13.07 1.95
N GLU A 195 -13.55 -11.78 2.22
CA GLU A 195 -14.09 -10.82 1.28
C GLU A 195 -13.14 -9.62 1.17
N ALA A 196 -12.79 -9.23 -0.06
CA ALA A 196 -11.86 -8.13 -0.29
C ALA A 196 -12.49 -6.79 0.09
N HIS A 197 -11.83 -6.07 0.99
CA HIS A 197 -12.11 -4.70 1.40
C HIS A 197 -10.81 -4.03 1.86
N LEU A 198 -10.79 -2.70 1.91
CA LEU A 198 -9.75 -1.99 2.63
C LEU A 198 -10.24 -1.75 4.06
N HIS A 199 -9.53 -2.31 5.04
CA HIS A 199 -9.63 -1.86 6.42
C HIS A 199 -8.75 -0.62 6.60
N TYR A 200 -9.33 0.46 7.10
CA TYR A 200 -8.71 1.78 7.19
C TYR A 200 -8.92 2.41 8.57
N GLU A 201 -7.84 3.00 9.11
CA GLU A 201 -7.82 3.66 10.41
C GLU A 201 -7.22 5.07 10.31
N GLN A 202 -7.68 6.00 11.15
CA GLN A 202 -6.99 7.26 11.45
C GLN A 202 -6.67 7.30 12.95
N LEU A 203 -5.43 7.63 13.28
CA LEU A 203 -4.96 7.72 14.65
C LEU A 203 -4.37 9.12 14.90
N TYR A 204 -4.49 9.58 16.15
CA TYR A 204 -3.92 10.83 16.59
C TYR A 204 -3.13 10.61 17.88
N ASP A 205 -1.80 10.69 17.77
CA ASP A 205 -0.85 10.63 18.87
C ASP A 205 -1.16 11.76 19.86
N SER A 206 -1.79 11.36 20.95
CA SER A 206 -2.26 12.27 21.99
C SER A 206 -1.29 12.37 23.15
N ASN A 207 -0.36 11.41 23.24
CA ASN A 207 0.57 11.25 24.35
C ASN A 207 1.98 11.85 24.02
N GLY A 208 2.28 12.06 22.74
CA GLY A 208 3.48 12.69 22.19
C GLY A 208 4.68 11.77 21.97
N ASP A 209 4.52 10.45 21.93
CA ASP A 209 5.60 9.49 21.68
C ASP A 209 5.90 9.24 20.19
N ASN A 210 5.08 9.82 19.31
CA ASN A 210 5.15 9.70 17.86
C ASN A 210 5.09 8.24 17.38
N ASP A 211 4.19 7.46 17.98
CA ASP A 211 3.64 6.26 17.39
C ASP A 211 2.11 6.33 17.34
N GLY A 212 1.49 5.45 16.54
CA GLY A 212 0.04 5.38 16.40
C GLY A 212 -0.49 4.15 17.09
N GLU A 213 -1.06 4.30 18.28
CA GLU A 213 -1.58 3.16 19.06
C GLU A 213 -3.09 2.94 18.88
N THR A 214 -3.57 1.72 19.14
CA THR A 214 -4.98 1.37 18.88
C THR A 214 -5.97 2.17 19.73
N ASP A 215 -5.58 2.59 20.94
CA ASP A 215 -6.36 3.46 21.82
C ASP A 215 -6.34 4.94 21.37
N GLU A 216 -5.45 5.31 20.46
CA GLU A 216 -5.36 6.64 19.85
C GLU A 216 -6.15 6.78 18.55
N MET A 217 -6.89 5.73 18.19
CA MET A 217 -7.77 5.75 17.03
C MET A 217 -8.92 6.75 17.22
N VAL A 218 -9.20 7.52 16.17
CA VAL A 218 -10.21 8.59 16.18
C VAL A 218 -11.26 8.37 15.09
N HIS A 219 -12.38 9.09 15.20
CA HIS A 219 -13.38 9.11 14.12
C HIS A 219 -12.73 9.64 12.83
N PRO A 220 -12.79 8.86 11.74
CA PRO A 220 -12.13 9.22 10.50
C PRO A 220 -12.82 10.43 9.87
N VAL A 221 -12.04 11.44 9.50
CA VAL A 221 -12.49 12.54 8.63
C VAL A 221 -11.87 12.33 7.28
N ILE A 222 -12.70 12.16 6.25
CA ILE A 222 -12.26 11.95 4.88
C ILE A 222 -12.94 13.01 4.01
N GLN A 223 -12.15 13.77 3.25
CA GLN A 223 -12.62 14.83 2.35
C GLN A 223 -13.50 15.85 3.08
N GLY A 224 -13.08 16.24 4.29
CA GLY A 224 -13.79 17.19 5.15
C GLY A 224 -15.03 16.66 5.86
N THR A 225 -15.39 15.39 5.69
CA THR A 225 -16.55 14.77 6.34
C THR A 225 -16.11 13.80 7.44
N GLU A 226 -16.58 13.99 8.67
CA GLU A 226 -16.40 13.02 9.76
C GLU A 226 -17.40 11.86 9.61
N TYR A 227 -16.91 10.63 9.68
CA TYR A 227 -17.73 9.42 9.61
C TYR A 227 -17.90 8.81 11.00
N ARG A 228 -19.16 8.73 11.44
CA ARG A 228 -19.59 8.04 12.65
C ARG A 228 -20.55 6.92 12.23
N LEU A 229 -19.99 5.79 11.82
CA LEU A 229 -20.78 4.68 11.31
C LEU A 229 -21.35 3.84 12.45
N SER A 230 -22.45 3.16 12.15
CA SER A 230 -23.08 2.17 13.01
C SER A 230 -23.08 0.82 12.30
N PRO A 231 -22.94 -0.31 13.02
CA PRO A 231 -23.05 -1.65 12.44
C PRO A 231 -24.34 -1.90 11.63
N ASN A 232 -25.41 -1.17 11.95
CA ASN A 232 -26.71 -1.31 11.29
C ASN A 232 -26.89 -0.35 10.10
N GLY A 233 -25.84 0.38 9.71
CA GLY A 233 -25.89 1.41 8.68
C GLY A 233 -26.64 2.69 9.12
N PRO A 234 -26.98 3.58 8.17
CA PRO A 234 -26.74 3.47 6.74
C PRO A 234 -25.25 3.56 6.38
N PHE A 235 -24.86 2.93 5.28
CA PHE A 235 -23.49 2.94 4.78
C PHE A 235 -23.33 3.91 3.61
N PRO A 236 -22.59 5.02 3.78
CA PRO A 236 -22.45 6.02 2.74
C PRO A 236 -21.58 5.50 1.58
N GLN A 237 -21.94 5.89 0.36
CA GLN A 237 -21.11 5.75 -0.82
C GLN A 237 -20.43 7.08 -1.13
N VAL A 238 -19.09 7.07 -1.16
CA VAL A 238 -18.26 8.26 -1.24
C VAL A 238 -17.43 8.19 -2.51
N LYS A 239 -17.48 9.27 -3.30
CA LYS A 239 -16.62 9.42 -4.47
C LYS A 239 -15.26 9.96 -4.03
N SER A 240 -14.18 9.30 -4.44
CA SER A 240 -12.82 9.77 -4.18
C SER A 240 -12.55 11.07 -4.91
N THR A 241 -12.05 12.04 -4.17
CA THR A 241 -11.44 13.26 -4.69
C THR A 241 -9.90 13.21 -4.58
N ASN A 242 -9.33 12.04 -4.24
CA ASN A 242 -7.89 11.91 -4.05
C ASN A 242 -7.18 12.15 -5.37
N ALA A 243 -6.25 13.09 -5.36
CA ALA A 243 -5.43 13.42 -6.51
C ALA A 243 -6.19 13.77 -7.81
N CYS A 244 -7.41 14.31 -7.69
CA CYS A 244 -8.18 14.75 -8.86
C CYS A 244 -7.55 15.94 -9.61
N ASP A 245 -6.64 16.66 -8.98
CA ASP A 245 -5.92 17.81 -9.57
C ASP A 245 -4.54 17.41 -10.14
N GLY A 246 -4.34 16.12 -10.44
CA GLY A 246 -3.11 15.60 -11.09
C GLY A 246 -1.99 15.18 -10.14
N GLY A 247 -2.24 15.08 -8.83
CA GLY A 247 -1.22 14.89 -7.79
C GLY A 247 -1.02 13.47 -7.23
N GLY A 248 -1.56 12.41 -7.84
CA GLY A 248 -1.56 11.07 -7.22
C GLY A 248 -2.66 10.12 -7.73
N GLY A 249 -2.92 10.14 -9.03
CA GLY A 249 -3.65 9.05 -9.64
C GLY A 249 -2.72 7.84 -9.69
N GLN A 250 -3.10 6.71 -9.09
CA GLN A 250 -2.71 5.48 -9.76
C GLN A 250 -3.33 5.50 -11.15
N PRO A 251 -2.53 5.20 -12.17
CA PRO A 251 -2.90 5.50 -13.54
C PRO A 251 -4.18 4.78 -13.89
N ASP A 252 -4.99 5.43 -14.71
CA ASP A 252 -5.95 4.71 -15.54
C ASP A 252 -5.23 3.51 -16.15
N ARG A 253 -5.80 2.32 -15.99
CA ARG A 253 -5.27 1.15 -16.69
C ARG A 253 -5.40 1.42 -18.18
N PHE A 254 -4.26 1.40 -18.87
CA PHE A 254 -4.21 1.44 -20.32
C PHE A 254 -4.22 0.00 -20.80
N TRP A 255 -5.23 -0.39 -21.56
CA TRP A 255 -5.31 -1.74 -22.11
C TRP A 255 -4.54 -1.79 -23.41
N VAL A 256 -3.62 -2.74 -23.53
CA VAL A 256 -2.74 -2.91 -24.68
C VAL A 256 -2.75 -4.36 -25.14
N ASP A 257 -2.71 -4.58 -26.44
CA ASP A 257 -2.52 -5.90 -27.01
C ASP A 257 -1.04 -6.13 -27.35
N THR A 258 -0.46 -7.22 -26.82
CA THR A 258 0.91 -7.64 -27.12
C THR A 258 0.91 -8.77 -28.16
N TYR A 259 1.85 -8.77 -29.12
CA TYR A 259 1.90 -9.81 -30.17
C TYR A 259 2.68 -11.07 -29.77
N ALA A 260 3.47 -10.99 -28.69
CA ALA A 260 4.26 -12.09 -28.15
C ALA A 260 4.42 -11.93 -26.63
N ASP A 261 4.89 -13.00 -25.98
CA ASP A 261 5.31 -12.95 -24.59
C ASP A 261 6.47 -11.97 -24.43
N ALA A 262 6.44 -11.20 -23.35
CA ALA A 262 7.42 -10.16 -23.06
C ALA A 262 8.11 -10.45 -21.72
N THR A 263 9.44 -10.49 -21.74
CA THR A 263 10.23 -10.59 -20.51
C THR A 263 10.13 -9.29 -19.71
N GLY A 264 9.78 -9.41 -18.43
CA GLY A 264 9.73 -8.30 -17.50
C GLY A 264 11.09 -8.05 -16.84
N TYR A 265 11.49 -6.78 -16.73
CA TYR A 265 12.71 -6.34 -16.07
C TYR A 265 12.41 -5.31 -14.98
N ARG A 266 13.23 -5.29 -13.94
CA ARG A 266 13.12 -4.27 -12.88
C ARG A 266 13.50 -2.88 -13.37
N TYR A 267 14.45 -2.80 -14.29
CA TYR A 267 14.94 -1.56 -14.88
C TYR A 267 14.85 -1.60 -16.40
N VAL A 268 14.72 -0.42 -17.00
CA VAL A 268 14.48 -0.23 -18.44
C VAL A 268 15.77 -0.23 -19.27
N ASP A 269 16.93 -0.33 -18.62
CA ASP A 269 18.27 -0.31 -19.18
C ASP A 269 18.96 -1.69 -19.14
N CYS A 270 18.18 -2.77 -19.16
CA CYS A 270 18.67 -4.13 -18.92
C CYS A 270 18.83 -5.02 -20.17
N VAL A 271 18.54 -4.50 -21.36
CA VAL A 271 18.67 -5.28 -22.61
C VAL A 271 20.13 -5.62 -22.84
N GLY A 272 20.44 -6.93 -22.88
CA GLY A 272 21.80 -7.44 -23.08
C GLY A 272 22.70 -7.47 -21.84
N ASP A 273 22.20 -7.04 -20.69
CA ASP A 273 22.91 -7.08 -19.41
C ASP A 273 22.52 -8.35 -18.63
N SER A 274 23.49 -9.23 -18.39
CA SER A 274 23.30 -10.49 -17.66
C SER A 274 23.66 -10.42 -16.17
N THR A 275 23.90 -9.22 -15.63
CA THR A 275 24.20 -9.04 -14.20
C THR A 275 22.96 -9.29 -13.35
N ALA A 276 23.18 -9.55 -12.05
CA ALA A 276 22.09 -9.76 -11.10
C ALA A 276 21.09 -8.58 -11.01
N ARG A 277 21.55 -7.35 -11.30
CA ARG A 277 20.69 -6.15 -11.37
C ARG A 277 19.62 -6.29 -12.46
N CYS A 278 19.97 -6.96 -13.56
CA CYS A 278 19.16 -7.10 -14.76
C CYS A 278 18.60 -8.51 -14.95
N ALA A 279 18.57 -9.29 -13.86
CA ALA A 279 17.86 -10.56 -13.85
C ALA A 279 16.38 -10.37 -14.24
N PRO A 280 15.83 -11.21 -15.14
CA PRO A 280 14.41 -11.19 -15.47
C PRO A 280 13.54 -11.32 -14.22
N GLN A 281 12.49 -10.52 -14.15
CA GLN A 281 11.51 -10.57 -13.06
C GLN A 281 10.38 -11.58 -13.35
N GLY A 282 10.22 -11.96 -14.62
CA GLY A 282 9.20 -12.91 -15.05
C GLY A 282 8.76 -12.65 -16.49
N THR A 283 7.54 -13.09 -16.82
CA THR A 283 6.98 -13.04 -18.17
C THR A 283 5.57 -12.45 -18.13
N LEU A 284 5.33 -11.46 -18.99
CA LEU A 284 3.98 -11.05 -19.39
C LEU A 284 3.60 -11.87 -20.62
N ARG A 285 2.50 -12.62 -20.54
CA ARG A 285 2.02 -13.45 -21.63
C ARG A 285 1.41 -12.59 -22.72
N LYS A 286 1.52 -13.08 -23.95
CA LYS A 286 0.85 -12.52 -25.11
C LYS A 286 -0.65 -12.38 -24.86
N GLY A 287 -1.20 -11.22 -25.15
CA GLY A 287 -2.64 -11.00 -25.10
C GLY A 287 -3.00 -9.55 -24.80
N THR A 288 -4.24 -9.34 -24.38
CA THR A 288 -4.71 -8.06 -23.88
C THR A 288 -4.29 -7.91 -22.42
N ASN A 289 -3.37 -6.98 -22.19
CA ASN A 289 -2.76 -6.70 -20.91
C ASN A 289 -3.08 -5.28 -20.49
N TYR A 290 -3.15 -5.01 -19.20
CA TYR A 290 -3.17 -3.62 -18.75
C TYR A 290 -1.73 -3.14 -18.53
N VAL A 291 -1.50 -1.85 -18.68
CA VAL A 291 -0.26 -1.18 -18.29
C VAL A 291 -0.60 0.08 -17.51
N LEU A 292 0.35 0.48 -16.67
CA LEU A 292 0.17 1.58 -15.73
C LEU A 292 0.77 2.86 -16.29
N CYS A 293 2.01 2.79 -16.74
CA CYS A 293 2.73 3.95 -17.25
C CYS A 293 3.86 3.51 -18.17
N LYS A 294 4.48 4.46 -18.87
CA LYS A 294 5.63 4.23 -19.75
C LYS A 294 6.89 4.94 -19.25
N LYS A 295 8.07 4.39 -19.55
CA LYS A 295 9.37 4.98 -19.23
C LYS A 295 10.34 4.78 -20.39
N TRP A 296 11.14 5.79 -20.70
CA TRP A 296 12.15 5.72 -21.76
C TRP A 296 13.35 4.89 -21.29
N GLY A 297 13.87 3.99 -22.13
CA GLY A 297 14.95 3.07 -21.78
C GLY A 297 15.72 2.55 -22.98
N HIS A 298 16.32 1.37 -22.83
CA HIS A 298 17.05 0.69 -23.90
C HIS A 298 16.12 0.37 -25.08
N LYS A 299 16.69 0.45 -26.29
CA LYS A 299 16.04 0.02 -27.52
C LYS A 299 15.82 -1.49 -27.50
N VAL A 300 14.60 -1.92 -27.75
CA VAL A 300 14.30 -3.31 -28.12
C VAL A 300 13.84 -3.33 -29.58
N GLY A 301 14.34 -4.29 -30.35
CA GLY A 301 14.02 -4.44 -31.77
C GLY A 301 15.27 -4.43 -32.64
N ASN A 302 15.10 -4.04 -33.91
CA ASN A 302 16.14 -3.98 -34.93
C ASN A 302 16.24 -2.55 -35.53
N ASP A 303 16.72 -2.43 -36.76
CA ASP A 303 16.91 -1.13 -37.42
C ASP A 303 15.63 -0.56 -38.04
N THR A 304 14.65 -1.41 -38.34
CA THR A 304 13.40 -1.00 -39.02
C THR A 304 12.17 -1.07 -38.11
N SER A 305 12.19 -1.93 -37.09
CA SER A 305 11.14 -2.05 -36.07
C SER A 305 11.77 -2.04 -34.68
N TYR A 306 11.45 -1.04 -33.88
CA TYR A 306 12.03 -0.86 -32.55
C TYR A 306 11.16 -0.01 -31.62
N ASN A 307 11.43 -0.11 -30.32
CA ASN A 307 10.83 0.78 -29.34
C ASN A 307 11.76 1.01 -28.14
N HIS A 308 11.85 2.26 -27.69
CA HIS A 308 12.56 2.66 -26.47
C HIS A 308 11.62 2.84 -25.26
N TRP A 309 10.30 2.77 -25.45
CA TRP A 309 9.36 2.80 -24.35
C TRP A 309 9.25 1.45 -23.65
N TRP A 310 9.16 1.52 -22.33
CA TRP A 310 8.97 0.40 -21.43
C TRP A 310 7.72 0.62 -20.60
N LEU A 311 6.86 -0.38 -20.52
CA LEU A 311 5.54 -0.32 -19.91
C LEU A 311 5.58 -1.01 -18.55
N LEU A 312 5.19 -0.30 -17.50
CA LEU A 312 5.07 -0.88 -16.16
C LEU A 312 3.76 -1.66 -16.05
N THR A 313 3.84 -2.93 -15.68
CA THR A 313 2.67 -3.81 -15.49
C THR A 313 2.96 -4.93 -14.50
N ASP A 314 1.92 -5.69 -14.16
CA ASP A 314 2.04 -6.94 -13.41
C ASP A 314 2.23 -8.11 -14.39
N LEU A 315 3.13 -9.03 -14.04
CA LEU A 315 3.49 -10.18 -14.87
C LEU A 315 2.57 -11.37 -14.59
N ASP A 316 2.25 -12.15 -15.61
CA ASP A 316 1.50 -13.41 -15.49
C ASP A 316 2.30 -14.49 -14.75
N GLU A 317 3.61 -14.53 -15.01
CA GLU A 317 4.54 -15.46 -14.40
C GLU A 317 5.66 -14.69 -13.72
N VAL A 318 5.94 -15.00 -12.45
CA VAL A 318 7.00 -14.36 -11.66
C VAL A 318 8.17 -15.32 -11.54
N ALA A 319 9.37 -14.86 -11.93
CA ALA A 319 10.59 -15.65 -11.80
C ALA A 319 10.95 -15.84 -10.31
N PRO A 320 11.71 -16.90 -9.93
CA PRO A 320 12.18 -17.06 -8.57
C PRO A 320 12.96 -15.83 -8.07
N GLY A 321 12.46 -15.17 -7.02
CA GLY A 321 13.04 -13.94 -6.47
C GLY A 321 12.73 -12.66 -7.26
N GLY A 322 11.91 -12.73 -8.31
CA GLY A 322 11.42 -11.60 -9.07
C GLY A 322 10.25 -10.87 -8.40
N SER A 323 10.05 -9.60 -8.75
CA SER A 323 8.83 -8.86 -8.39
C SER A 323 7.72 -9.16 -9.40
N GLY A 324 6.50 -9.42 -8.91
CA GLY A 324 5.33 -9.60 -9.77
C GLY A 324 4.92 -8.37 -10.58
N ARG A 325 5.58 -7.23 -10.36
CA ARG A 325 5.47 -6.00 -11.15
C ARG A 325 6.82 -5.66 -11.78
N ALA A 326 6.83 -5.38 -13.07
CA ALA A 326 8.05 -5.11 -13.83
C ALA A 326 7.76 -4.27 -15.09
N TYR A 327 8.84 -3.83 -15.74
CA TYR A 327 8.81 -3.17 -17.04
C TYR A 327 8.92 -4.18 -18.18
N VAL A 328 8.00 -4.12 -19.14
CA VAL A 328 8.07 -4.86 -20.41
C VAL A 328 8.26 -3.87 -21.57
N SER A 329 8.95 -4.26 -22.64
CA SER A 329 9.14 -3.33 -23.75
C SER A 329 7.84 -3.09 -24.53
N ALA A 330 7.57 -1.83 -24.89
CA ALA A 330 6.50 -1.46 -25.81
C ALA A 330 6.76 -1.94 -27.25
N TYR A 331 7.95 -2.49 -27.54
CA TYR A 331 8.23 -3.17 -28.79
C TYR A 331 7.20 -4.27 -29.09
N TYR A 332 6.65 -4.91 -28.05
CA TYR A 332 5.66 -5.99 -28.20
C TYR A 332 4.24 -5.52 -28.48
N LEU A 333 3.97 -4.20 -28.52
CA LEU A 333 2.62 -3.68 -28.80
C LEU A 333 2.18 -3.98 -30.24
N GLN A 334 0.93 -4.38 -30.42
CA GLN A 334 0.39 -4.78 -31.72
C GLN A 334 0.08 -3.61 -32.67
N LYS A 335 -0.28 -2.44 -32.13
CA LYS A 335 -0.98 -1.40 -32.90
C LYS A 335 -0.11 -0.22 -33.34
N TRP A 336 1.03 0.00 -32.69
CA TRP A 336 1.75 1.28 -32.77
C TRP A 336 3.12 1.13 -33.42
N GLY A 337 3.61 2.23 -34.02
CA GLY A 337 4.89 2.27 -34.71
C GLY A 337 6.10 2.40 -33.79
N ASN A 338 7.25 2.70 -34.38
CA ASN A 338 8.49 2.87 -33.64
C ASN A 338 8.38 4.03 -32.63
N ASP A 339 8.86 3.80 -31.41
CA ASP A 339 8.83 4.77 -30.30
C ASP A 339 7.45 5.37 -30.00
N GLU A 340 6.38 4.63 -30.33
CA GLU A 340 5.02 4.92 -29.88
C GLU A 340 4.59 3.97 -28.75
N ALA A 341 3.87 4.51 -27.77
CA ALA A 341 3.31 3.74 -26.66
C ALA A 341 1.96 4.35 -26.26
N LYS A 342 0.91 3.87 -26.94
CA LYS A 342 -0.50 4.22 -26.72
C LYS A 342 -1.28 2.97 -26.31
N ASP A 343 -2.43 3.16 -25.69
CA ASP A 343 -3.36 2.07 -25.40
C ASP A 343 -4.14 1.62 -26.65
N ASN A 344 -4.97 0.60 -26.53
CA ASN A 344 -5.74 0.02 -27.64
C ASN A 344 -6.73 0.99 -28.29
N ASP A 345 -7.12 2.06 -27.60
CA ASP A 345 -8.04 3.10 -28.06
C ASP A 345 -7.29 4.34 -28.58
N GLY A 346 -5.96 4.30 -28.61
CA GLY A 346 -5.10 5.38 -29.10
C GLY A 346 -4.80 6.47 -28.06
N ARG A 347 -5.13 6.26 -26.79
CA ARG A 347 -4.77 7.17 -25.70
C ARG A 347 -3.28 7.05 -25.39
N ASP A 348 -2.61 8.18 -25.19
CA ASP A 348 -1.20 8.18 -24.82
C ASP A 348 -1.01 7.65 -23.40
N ILE A 349 -0.14 6.65 -23.23
CA ILE A 349 0.16 6.08 -21.92
C ILE A 349 0.99 7.11 -21.13
N GLY A 350 0.57 7.45 -19.92
CA GLY A 350 1.27 8.43 -19.07
C GLY A 350 2.68 7.97 -18.66
N THR A 351 3.59 8.90 -18.40
CA THR A 351 4.97 8.57 -17.96
C THR A 351 5.00 8.10 -16.51
N CYS A 352 5.84 7.12 -16.18
CA CYS A 352 6.08 6.72 -14.80
C CYS A 352 6.82 7.83 -14.04
N ALA A 353 6.47 8.00 -12.76
CA ALA A 353 7.14 8.94 -11.85
C ALA A 353 8.60 8.56 -11.57
#